data_AF-I6PFE9-F1
#
_entry.id   AF-I6PFE9-F1
#
_cell.length_a   1.000
_cell.length_b   1.000
_cell.length_c   1.000
_cell.angle_alpha   90.00
_cell.angle_beta   90.00
_cell.angle_gamma   90.00
#
_symmetry.space_group_name_H-M   'P 1'
#
loop_
_entity.id
_entity.type
_entity.pdbx_description
1 polymer ?
#
loop_
_entity_poly.entity_id
_entity_poly.type
_entity_poly.pdbx_seq_one_letter_code
_entity_poly.pdbx_strand_id
1 'polypeptide(L)'
;MRAVVVVQSNPGFIFAHSSGQREGPGHRLLSGASLPAKHGGRGTNICCACRRKLVAPDSWEVLQLQSHGRDRRRKLAGFSAPVADRRSLRGDSCKVRARIAEPTGEPAPMGQKTQYKDGLIDRLAMNLFRRKMQTVTGARTKETGYDAFVDVSKALMRGKSAQEQQAAVSRVLLSLIPRHLPYIIRTFFKPTRLSLELNALFTPSIFSWLVGPAEVVEVEVNGVKQKTGVKIKKCRYLEASGCVGMCVNVCKVPTQDFFTKEFGLPLTMNPNFDDMSCEMVFGQVPPPIEEDKAFQQPCFATLCSMAADEKPKCPKLLTAEDGLQLRK
;
A
#
# COMPACT_ATOMS: atom_id res chain seq x y z
N MET A 1 22.57 33.92 0.77
CA MET A 1 23.24 32.61 1.01
C MET A 1 22.17 31.53 1.01
N ARG A 2 22.24 30.57 0.07
CA ARG A 2 21.26 29.49 -0.12
C ARG A 2 21.81 28.24 0.54
N ALA A 3 21.29 27.87 1.71
CA ALA A 3 21.59 26.58 2.32
C ALA A 3 20.59 25.55 1.80
N VAL A 4 21.07 24.55 1.06
CA VAL A 4 20.32 23.36 0.69
C VAL A 4 20.32 22.45 1.92
N VAL A 5 19.16 22.16 2.50
CA VAL A 5 19.06 21.07 3.48
C VAL A 5 18.97 19.77 2.71
N VAL A 6 20.13 19.23 2.36
CA VAL A 6 20.27 17.77 2.30
C VAL A 6 20.33 17.34 3.75
N VAL A 7 19.37 16.53 4.20
CA VAL A 7 19.48 15.84 5.49
C VAL A 7 20.60 14.82 5.33
N GLN A 8 21.83 15.30 5.44
CA GLN A 8 23.04 14.50 5.42
C GLN A 8 23.21 13.94 6.83
N SER A 9 23.10 12.62 6.95
CA SER A 9 23.47 11.89 8.16
C SER A 9 24.94 12.18 8.48
N ASN A 10 25.18 12.72 9.66
CA ASN A 10 26.47 13.11 10.18
C ASN A 10 27.39 11.87 10.38
N PRO A 11 28.58 11.77 9.77
CA PRO A 11 29.56 10.75 10.13
C PRO A 11 30.64 11.38 11.04
N GLY A 12 30.55 11.10 12.33
CA GLY A 12 31.62 11.40 13.29
C GLY A 12 32.72 10.33 13.21
N PHE A 13 33.81 10.69 12.53
CA PHE A 13 35.23 10.34 12.75
C PHE A 13 35.60 9.23 13.76
N ILE A 14 36.38 8.23 13.31
CA ILE A 14 37.72 7.90 13.87
C ILE A 14 38.64 7.53 12.69
N PHE A 15 39.82 8.17 12.65
CA PHE A 15 40.93 7.94 11.71
C PHE A 15 42.00 7.02 12.33
N ALA A 16 42.86 6.50 11.44
CA ALA A 16 44.15 5.82 11.66
C ALA A 16 44.07 4.28 11.88
N HIS A 17 44.89 3.44 11.25
CA HIS A 17 46.27 3.61 10.79
C HIS A 17 46.58 2.76 9.54
N SER A 18 47.48 3.26 8.70
CA SER A 18 48.07 2.60 7.52
C SER A 18 49.27 1.73 7.90
N SER A 19 49.33 0.53 7.30
CA SER A 19 50.51 -0.31 7.05
C SER A 19 50.03 -1.40 6.06
N GLY A 20 50.62 -1.68 4.89
CA GLY A 20 52.00 -1.60 4.46
C GLY A 20 52.47 -3.03 4.11
N GLN A 21 52.73 -3.29 2.82
CA GLN A 21 53.32 -4.52 2.23
C GLN A 21 52.37 -5.74 2.11
N ARG A 22 52.42 -6.62 1.09
CA ARG A 22 53.55 -7.08 0.27
C ARG A 22 53.04 -7.78 -1.02
N GLU A 23 53.82 -7.74 -2.10
CA GLU A 23 53.57 -8.38 -3.40
C GLU A 23 53.89 -9.89 -3.44
N GLY A 24 53.15 -10.62 -4.30
CA GLY A 24 53.59 -11.76 -5.13
C GLY A 24 53.43 -13.19 -4.57
N PRO A 25 53.51 -14.25 -5.42
CA PRO A 25 53.13 -14.36 -6.85
C PRO A 25 52.34 -15.65 -7.22
N GLY A 26 51.73 -15.63 -8.41
CA GLY A 26 51.50 -16.74 -9.37
C GLY A 26 51.01 -18.14 -8.93
N HIS A 27 49.90 -18.63 -9.51
CA HIS A 27 49.91 -19.66 -10.56
C HIS A 27 48.51 -20.24 -10.90
N ARG A 28 48.39 -20.60 -12.18
CA ARG A 28 47.57 -21.67 -12.82
C ARG A 28 46.09 -21.44 -13.08
N LEU A 29 45.83 -21.18 -14.36
CA LEU A 29 44.72 -21.76 -15.13
C LEU A 29 44.58 -23.26 -14.84
N LEU A 30 43.35 -23.72 -14.62
CA LEU A 30 42.86 -25.00 -15.12
C LEU A 30 41.40 -24.84 -15.55
N SER A 31 41.19 -25.00 -16.86
CA SER A 31 39.92 -25.31 -17.51
C SER A 31 39.35 -26.62 -16.96
N GLY A 32 38.03 -26.70 -16.80
CA GLY A 32 37.34 -27.91 -16.33
C GLY A 32 35.88 -27.93 -16.73
N ALA A 33 35.64 -28.48 -17.91
CA ALA A 33 34.45 -29.13 -18.46
C ALA A 33 33.13 -29.10 -17.65
N SER A 34 32.11 -28.61 -18.37
CA SER A 34 30.70 -29.00 -18.36
C SER A 34 30.47 -30.51 -18.20
N LEU A 35 29.42 -30.90 -17.46
CA LEU A 35 28.41 -31.90 -17.84
C LEU A 35 27.18 -31.80 -16.89
N PRO A 36 25.95 -32.08 -17.39
CA PRO A 36 24.69 -31.83 -16.68
C PRO A 36 24.21 -33.06 -15.91
N ALA A 37 23.51 -32.86 -14.80
CA ALA A 37 22.83 -33.97 -14.13
C ALA A 37 21.47 -33.59 -13.51
N LYS A 38 20.45 -34.14 -14.17
CA LYS A 38 19.32 -34.89 -13.61
C LYS A 38 18.15 -34.09 -12.99
N HIS A 39 17.11 -34.03 -13.80
CA HIS A 39 15.71 -34.10 -13.39
C HIS A 39 15.47 -35.09 -12.24
N GLY A 40 14.77 -34.61 -11.22
CA GLY A 40 14.20 -35.41 -10.14
C GLY A 40 12.94 -34.73 -9.64
N GLY A 41 11.81 -35.02 -10.30
CA GLY A 41 10.51 -34.53 -9.90
C GLY A 41 10.08 -35.06 -8.54
N ARG A 42 9.39 -34.21 -7.78
CA ARG A 42 8.42 -34.59 -6.75
C ARG A 42 7.31 -33.54 -6.73
N GLY A 43 6.45 -33.60 -7.75
CA GLY A 43 5.18 -32.91 -7.77
C GLY A 43 4.15 -33.75 -7.04
N THR A 44 3.68 -33.28 -5.88
CA THR A 44 2.53 -33.86 -5.18
C THR A 44 1.25 -33.14 -5.59
N ASN A 45 0.45 -33.86 -6.38
CA ASN A 45 -1.01 -33.92 -6.48
C ASN A 45 -1.88 -32.65 -6.30
N ILE A 46 -2.46 -32.24 -7.44
CA ILE A 46 -3.90 -32.23 -7.76
C ILE A 46 -4.85 -31.87 -6.60
N CYS A 47 -5.59 -30.76 -6.78
CA CYS A 47 -7.02 -30.74 -6.51
C CYS A 47 -7.75 -30.19 -7.75
N CYS A 48 -8.71 -30.97 -8.23
CA CYS A 48 -9.52 -30.73 -9.42
C CYS A 48 -10.58 -29.65 -9.21
N ALA A 49 -10.96 -29.05 -10.34
CA ALA A 49 -12.27 -28.49 -10.67
C ALA A 49 -12.67 -27.13 -10.06
N CYS A 50 -12.45 -26.06 -10.84
CA CYS A 50 -13.48 -25.05 -11.05
C CYS A 50 -13.31 -24.40 -12.43
N ARG A 51 -13.76 -25.11 -13.48
CA ARG A 51 -13.90 -24.54 -14.83
C ARG A 51 -15.20 -23.74 -14.85
N ARG A 52 -15.18 -22.45 -14.49
CA ARG A 52 -16.29 -21.54 -14.83
C ARG A 52 -15.97 -20.87 -16.17
N LYS A 53 -16.84 -21.14 -17.14
CA LYS A 53 -16.89 -20.47 -18.43
C LYS A 53 -17.03 -18.96 -18.19
N LEU A 54 -16.13 -18.19 -18.79
CA LEU A 54 -16.34 -16.78 -19.10
C LEU A 54 -17.46 -16.71 -20.13
N VAL A 55 -18.58 -16.09 -19.77
CA VAL A 55 -19.55 -15.57 -20.73
C VAL A 55 -19.81 -14.12 -20.32
N ALA A 56 -19.42 -13.19 -21.18
CA ALA A 56 -19.75 -11.77 -21.10
C ALA A 56 -21.14 -11.52 -21.74
N PRO A 57 -21.77 -10.38 -21.45
CA PRO A 57 -23.23 -10.22 -21.35
C PRO A 57 -23.85 -9.77 -22.67
N ASP A 58 -25.15 -10.00 -22.85
CA ASP A 58 -25.95 -9.21 -23.79
C ASP A 58 -27.43 -9.14 -23.37
N SER A 59 -28.00 -7.97 -23.69
CA SER A 59 -29.41 -7.63 -23.82
C SER A 59 -30.28 -7.46 -22.56
N TRP A 60 -30.55 -6.18 -22.32
CA TRP A 60 -31.77 -5.63 -21.75
C TRP A 60 -32.97 -6.08 -22.60
N GLU A 61 -34.03 -6.59 -21.97
CA GLU A 61 -35.37 -6.39 -22.50
C GLU A 61 -36.40 -6.45 -21.38
N VAL A 62 -37.18 -5.38 -21.33
CA VAL A 62 -38.31 -5.12 -20.45
C VAL A 62 -39.49 -5.91 -20.98
N LEU A 63 -40.19 -6.67 -20.13
CA LEU A 63 -41.59 -6.99 -20.36
C LEU A 63 -42.31 -7.22 -19.04
N GLN A 64 -43.09 -6.20 -18.66
CA GLN A 64 -44.18 -6.30 -17.71
C GLN A 64 -45.24 -7.27 -18.25
N LEU A 65 -45.84 -8.09 -17.39
CA LEU A 65 -47.21 -8.57 -17.60
C LEU A 65 -47.89 -8.77 -16.24
N GLN A 66 -48.96 -8.00 -16.08
CA GLN A 66 -49.85 -7.95 -14.92
C GLN A 66 -50.87 -9.11 -14.95
N SER A 67 -51.20 -9.56 -13.74
CA SER A 67 -52.52 -10.02 -13.22
C SER A 67 -53.41 -10.95 -14.07
N HIS A 68 -53.88 -12.04 -13.46
CA HIS A 68 -55.30 -12.21 -13.09
C HIS A 68 -55.46 -13.38 -12.12
N GLY A 69 -56.23 -13.17 -11.05
CA GLY A 69 -56.42 -14.13 -9.96
C GLY A 69 -57.48 -15.20 -10.23
N ARG A 70 -57.51 -16.21 -9.35
CA ARG A 70 -58.76 -16.80 -8.86
C ARG A 70 -58.53 -17.58 -7.56
N ASP A 71 -59.26 -17.15 -6.54
CA ASP A 71 -59.42 -17.74 -5.22
C ASP A 71 -60.27 -19.02 -5.29
N ARG A 72 -59.81 -20.12 -4.67
CA ARG A 72 -60.67 -21.20 -4.15
C ARG A 72 -60.02 -21.88 -2.94
N ARG A 73 -60.58 -21.60 -1.77
CA ARG A 73 -60.42 -22.34 -0.52
C ARG A 73 -60.85 -23.81 -0.68
N ARG A 74 -59.96 -24.76 -0.34
CA ARG A 74 -60.32 -26.05 0.27
C ARG A 74 -59.28 -26.43 1.34
N LYS A 75 -59.72 -26.45 2.59
CA LYS A 75 -59.24 -27.27 3.72
C LYS A 75 -59.26 -28.76 3.30
N LEU A 76 -58.46 -29.72 3.76
CA LEU A 76 -57.51 -29.94 4.86
C LEU A 76 -56.79 -31.27 4.48
N ALA A 77 -55.49 -31.42 4.76
CA ALA A 77 -54.88 -32.67 5.21
C ALA A 77 -53.38 -32.44 5.46
N GLY A 78 -52.92 -32.84 6.65
CA GLY A 78 -51.58 -32.57 7.14
C GLY A 78 -50.48 -33.24 6.32
N PHE A 79 -49.45 -32.46 6.03
CA PHE A 79 -48.11 -32.95 5.75
C PHE A 79 -47.14 -32.10 6.55
N SER A 80 -46.48 -32.74 7.51
CA SER A 80 -45.43 -32.14 8.35
C SER A 80 -44.28 -31.68 7.45
N ALA A 81 -44.01 -30.38 7.43
CA ALA A 81 -42.85 -29.82 6.74
C ALA A 81 -41.57 -30.30 7.43
N PRO A 82 -40.53 -30.73 6.70
CA PRO A 82 -39.26 -31.06 7.30
C PRO A 82 -38.63 -29.77 7.85
N VAL A 83 -38.26 -29.83 9.13
CA VAL A 83 -37.44 -28.81 9.80
C VAL A 83 -36.14 -28.65 9.00
N ALA A 84 -35.98 -27.51 8.35
CA ALA A 84 -34.74 -27.15 7.67
C ALA A 84 -33.64 -26.99 8.73
N ASP A 85 -32.75 -27.97 8.80
CA ASP A 85 -31.55 -27.98 9.62
C ASP A 85 -30.68 -26.75 9.24
N ARG A 86 -30.58 -25.80 10.18
CA ARG A 86 -29.81 -24.57 10.04
C ARG A 86 -28.33 -24.88 10.25
N ARG A 87 -27.75 -25.77 9.43
CA ARG A 87 -26.30 -25.98 9.38
C ARG A 87 -25.65 -24.81 8.65
N SER A 88 -25.10 -23.93 9.48
CA SER A 88 -24.00 -23.02 9.21
C SER A 88 -23.21 -23.42 7.96
N LEU A 89 -23.50 -22.78 6.83
CA LEU A 89 -22.58 -22.67 5.71
C LEU A 89 -21.45 -21.75 6.17
N ARG A 90 -20.51 -22.33 6.91
CA ARG A 90 -19.21 -21.75 7.17
C ARG A 90 -18.51 -21.75 5.81
N GLY A 91 -18.65 -20.65 5.08
CA GLY A 91 -17.94 -20.43 3.84
C GLY A 91 -16.44 -20.48 4.14
N ASP A 92 -15.78 -21.53 3.66
CA ASP A 92 -14.33 -21.58 3.62
C ASP A 92 -13.87 -20.40 2.77
N SER A 93 -13.36 -19.37 3.45
CA SER A 93 -12.63 -18.27 2.84
C SER A 93 -11.50 -18.87 2.00
N CYS A 94 -11.69 -18.88 0.68
CA CYS A 94 -10.65 -19.20 -0.27
C CYS A 94 -9.55 -18.14 -0.10
N LYS A 95 -8.56 -18.41 0.75
CA LYS A 95 -7.36 -17.60 0.88
C LYS A 95 -6.59 -17.72 -0.43
N VAL A 96 -6.81 -16.79 -1.34
CA VAL A 96 -6.00 -16.65 -2.55
C VAL A 96 -4.56 -16.42 -2.11
N ARG A 97 -3.72 -17.45 -2.24
CA ARG A 97 -2.28 -17.30 -2.11
C ARG A 97 -1.78 -16.61 -3.38
N ALA A 98 -1.58 -15.30 -3.31
CA ALA A 98 -0.87 -14.58 -4.36
C ALA A 98 0.49 -15.25 -4.60
N ARG A 99 0.82 -15.54 -5.86
CA ARG A 99 2.14 -16.06 -6.21
C ARG A 99 3.17 -14.96 -5.93
N ILE A 100 4.28 -15.33 -5.29
CA ILE A 100 5.42 -14.42 -5.13
C ILE A 100 6.24 -14.52 -6.41
N ALA A 101 6.42 -13.40 -7.09
CA ALA A 101 7.27 -13.33 -8.27
C ALA A 101 8.75 -13.36 -7.84
N GLU A 102 9.58 -14.03 -8.64
CA GLU A 102 11.03 -14.01 -8.48
C GLU A 102 11.57 -12.57 -8.61
N PRO A 103 12.71 -12.24 -7.98
CA PRO A 103 13.24 -10.87 -7.95
C PRO A 103 13.89 -10.55 -9.30
N THR A 104 13.10 -10.06 -10.25
CA THR A 104 13.54 -9.68 -11.61
C THR A 104 14.04 -8.24 -11.70
N GLY A 105 13.95 -7.46 -10.62
CA GLY A 105 14.30 -6.04 -10.58
C GLY A 105 13.17 -5.10 -11.01
N GLU A 106 12.13 -5.63 -11.67
CA GLU A 106 10.88 -4.91 -11.96
C GLU A 106 9.74 -5.41 -11.03
N PRO A 107 8.79 -4.55 -10.65
CA PRO A 107 7.65 -4.98 -9.85
C PRO A 107 6.82 -6.06 -10.54
N ALA A 108 6.31 -7.01 -9.75
CA ALA A 108 5.45 -8.07 -10.26
C ALA A 108 4.16 -7.49 -10.85
N PRO A 109 3.55 -8.13 -11.85
CA PRO A 109 2.24 -7.70 -12.35
C PRO A 109 1.16 -7.80 -11.27
N MET A 110 0.00 -7.19 -11.53
CA MET A 110 -1.17 -7.30 -10.65
C MET A 110 -1.53 -8.77 -10.41
N GLY A 111 -1.87 -9.11 -9.17
CA GLY A 111 -2.26 -10.46 -8.75
C GLY A 111 -1.09 -11.32 -8.25
N GLN A 112 0.13 -10.80 -8.35
CA GLN A 112 1.33 -11.39 -7.77
C GLN A 112 1.98 -10.42 -6.77
N LYS A 113 2.64 -10.97 -5.76
CA LYS A 113 3.44 -10.20 -4.82
C LYS A 113 4.87 -10.09 -5.34
N THR A 114 5.39 -8.87 -5.35
CA THR A 114 6.78 -8.60 -5.70
C THR A 114 7.70 -9.06 -4.57
N GLN A 115 8.77 -9.80 -4.89
CA GLN A 115 9.82 -10.10 -3.93
C GLN A 115 10.84 -8.96 -3.88
N TYR A 116 10.97 -8.31 -2.73
CA TYR A 116 11.92 -7.22 -2.51
C TYR A 116 13.16 -7.73 -1.78
N LYS A 117 14.33 -7.16 -2.10
CA LYS A 117 15.61 -7.44 -1.43
C LYS A 117 16.01 -6.25 -0.56
N ASP A 118 15.72 -6.35 0.74
CA ASP A 118 16.00 -5.28 1.70
C ASP A 118 17.46 -5.31 2.20
N GLY A 119 18.16 -4.19 2.01
CA GLY A 119 19.49 -3.95 2.54
C GLY A 119 19.51 -3.68 4.05
N LEU A 120 20.70 -3.43 4.60
CA LEU A 120 20.86 -3.16 6.04
C LEU A 120 20.21 -1.84 6.47
N ILE A 121 20.36 -0.80 5.65
CA ILE A 121 19.79 0.53 5.92
C ILE A 121 18.26 0.46 5.89
N ASP A 122 17.68 -0.22 4.90
CA ASP A 122 16.24 -0.46 4.79
C ASP A 122 15.69 -1.13 6.04
N ARG A 123 16.38 -2.19 6.52
CA ARG A 123 16.00 -2.92 7.75
C ARG A 123 16.09 -2.04 8.99
N LEU A 124 17.10 -1.17 9.09
CA LEU A 124 17.21 -0.21 10.18
C LEU A 124 16.06 0.81 10.14
N ALA A 125 15.75 1.37 8.96
CA ALA A 125 14.65 2.30 8.78
C ALA A 125 13.28 1.67 9.12
N MET A 126 13.01 0.48 8.59
CA MET A 126 11.81 -0.32 8.93
C MET A 126 11.69 -0.52 10.44
N ASN A 127 12.78 -0.91 11.10
CA ASN A 127 12.82 -1.15 12.54
C ASN A 127 12.55 0.12 13.35
N LEU A 128 13.11 1.26 12.95
CA LEU A 128 12.88 2.55 13.60
C LEU A 128 11.41 2.95 13.50
N PHE A 129 10.85 2.99 12.29
CA PHE A 129 9.44 3.33 12.07
C PHE A 129 8.51 2.39 12.83
N ARG A 130 8.77 1.08 12.76
CA ARG A 130 8.01 0.08 13.52
C ARG A 130 8.01 0.42 15.00
N ARG A 131 9.17 0.64 15.62
CA ARG A 131 9.26 0.99 17.05
C ARG A 131 8.45 2.24 17.39
N LYS A 132 8.49 3.28 16.56
CA LYS A 132 7.67 4.49 16.77
C LYS A 132 6.17 4.20 16.68
N MET A 133 5.74 3.39 15.71
CA MET A 133 4.34 2.94 15.63
C MET A 133 3.93 2.11 16.84
N GLN A 134 4.81 1.26 17.38
CA GLN A 134 4.54 0.46 18.58
C GLN A 134 4.39 1.33 19.82
N THR A 135 5.15 2.42 19.95
CA THR A 135 4.95 3.40 21.04
C THR A 135 3.57 4.05 20.99
N VAL A 136 3.04 4.31 19.79
CA VAL A 136 1.71 4.94 19.61
C VAL A 136 0.56 3.94 19.76
N THR A 137 0.76 2.68 19.38
CA THR A 137 -0.31 1.66 19.31
C THR A 137 -0.29 0.65 20.45
N GLY A 138 0.84 0.49 21.15
CA GLY A 138 1.09 -0.62 22.07
C GLY A 138 1.22 -1.99 21.38
N ALA A 139 1.14 -2.05 20.05
CA ALA A 139 1.08 -3.31 19.32
C ALA A 139 2.43 -4.04 19.31
N ARG A 140 2.36 -5.37 19.35
CA ARG A 140 3.50 -6.28 19.16
C ARG A 140 3.20 -7.21 18.00
N THR A 141 4.24 -7.65 17.30
CA THR A 141 4.11 -8.54 16.15
C THR A 141 5.14 -9.68 16.24
N LYS A 142 4.77 -10.85 15.72
CA LYS A 142 5.67 -12.00 15.55
C LYS A 142 6.29 -12.03 14.15
N GLU A 143 5.80 -11.20 13.24
CA GLU A 143 6.31 -11.09 11.88
C GLU A 143 7.70 -10.46 11.85
N THR A 144 8.40 -10.61 10.73
CA THR A 144 9.74 -10.05 10.52
C THR A 144 9.81 -9.19 9.26
N GLY A 145 10.88 -8.40 9.14
CA GLY A 145 11.10 -7.53 7.97
C GLY A 145 9.94 -6.57 7.70
N TYR A 146 9.61 -6.42 6.42
CA TYR A 146 8.55 -5.52 5.97
C TYR A 146 7.15 -5.97 6.42
N ASP A 147 6.89 -7.27 6.51
CA ASP A 147 5.60 -7.78 6.99
C ASP A 147 5.36 -7.39 8.45
N ALA A 148 6.41 -7.31 9.28
CA ALA A 148 6.32 -6.78 10.63
C ALA A 148 5.94 -5.30 10.68
N PHE A 149 6.48 -4.51 9.74
CA PHE A 149 6.14 -3.09 9.61
C PHE A 149 4.65 -2.94 9.24
N VAL A 150 4.17 -3.69 8.25
CA VAL A 150 2.76 -3.68 7.81
C VAL A 150 1.81 -4.22 8.87
N ASP A 151 2.19 -5.27 9.60
CA ASP A 151 1.35 -5.83 10.66
C ASP A 151 1.17 -4.84 11.82
N VAL A 152 2.24 -4.16 12.23
CA VAL A 152 2.13 -3.08 13.24
C VAL A 152 1.32 -1.90 12.69
N SER A 153 1.46 -1.54 11.41
CA SER A 153 0.68 -0.43 10.84
C SER A 153 -0.82 -0.72 10.80
N LYS A 154 -1.25 -1.99 10.64
CA LYS A 154 -2.67 -2.38 10.79
C LYS A 154 -3.23 -2.04 12.16
N ALA A 155 -2.40 -2.06 13.22
CA ALA A 155 -2.83 -1.68 14.56
C ALA A 155 -3.16 -0.19 14.70
N LEU A 156 -2.68 0.68 13.80
CA LEU A 156 -3.08 2.09 13.74
C LEU A 156 -4.55 2.27 13.38
N MET A 157 -5.20 1.25 12.80
CA MET A 157 -6.61 1.29 12.41
C MET A 157 -7.60 0.71 13.42
N ARG A 158 -7.14 -0.11 14.37
CA ARG A 158 -8.05 -0.87 15.24
C ARG A 158 -8.80 0.07 16.18
N GLY A 159 -10.13 0.00 16.15
CA GLY A 159 -11.01 0.76 17.04
C GLY A 159 -10.98 2.28 16.85
N LYS A 160 -10.46 2.78 15.72
CA LYS A 160 -10.27 4.22 15.47
C LYS A 160 -11.07 4.72 14.27
N SER A 161 -11.59 5.93 14.36
CA SER A 161 -12.14 6.68 13.23
C SER A 161 -11.06 7.02 12.19
N ALA A 162 -11.46 7.51 11.01
CA ALA A 162 -10.50 7.97 10.00
C ALA A 162 -9.63 9.11 10.52
N GLN A 163 -10.20 10.09 11.22
CA GLN A 163 -9.42 11.20 11.80
C GLN A 163 -8.44 10.71 12.88
N GLU A 164 -8.87 9.78 13.73
CA GLU A 164 -8.01 9.21 14.78
C GLU A 164 -6.85 8.38 14.20
N GLN A 165 -7.11 7.65 13.11
CA GLN A 165 -6.08 6.93 12.34
C GLN A 165 -5.03 7.91 11.81
N GLN A 166 -5.49 8.96 11.12
CA GLN A 166 -4.62 9.95 10.52
C GLN A 166 -3.79 10.68 11.58
N ALA A 167 -4.43 11.11 12.67
CA ALA A 167 -3.74 11.75 13.80
C ALA A 167 -2.72 10.83 14.49
N ALA A 168 -3.02 9.52 14.61
CA ALA A 168 -2.07 8.56 15.16
C ALA A 168 -0.82 8.44 14.28
N VAL A 169 -0.98 8.45 12.95
CA VAL A 169 0.14 8.41 12.01
C VAL A 169 0.93 9.72 12.05
N SER A 170 0.25 10.87 12.09
CA SER A 170 0.94 12.17 12.20
C SER A 170 1.84 12.23 13.44
N ARG A 171 1.40 11.67 14.58
CA ARG A 171 2.26 11.52 15.78
C ARG A 171 3.48 10.64 15.53
N VAL A 172 3.34 9.55 14.78
CA VAL A 172 4.48 8.71 14.37
C VAL A 172 5.45 9.49 13.51
N LEU A 173 4.97 10.20 12.48
CA LEU A 173 5.81 11.00 11.58
C LEU A 173 6.56 12.11 12.32
N LEU A 174 5.87 12.85 13.19
CA LEU A 174 6.47 13.88 14.04
C LEU A 174 7.49 13.32 15.03
N SER A 175 7.36 12.07 15.46
CA SER A 175 8.30 11.43 16.38
C SER A 175 9.62 10.99 15.72
N LEU A 176 9.69 11.02 14.38
CA LEU A 176 10.87 10.65 13.60
C LEU A 176 11.78 11.84 13.30
N ILE A 177 11.26 13.06 13.45
CA ILE A 177 11.99 14.30 13.21
C ILE A 177 12.38 14.96 14.53
N PRO A 178 13.50 15.69 14.57
CA PRO A 178 13.85 16.52 15.72
C PRO A 178 12.78 17.58 16.00
N ARG A 179 12.46 17.81 17.28
CA ARG A 179 11.32 18.64 17.73
C ARG A 179 11.29 20.06 17.13
N HIS A 180 12.45 20.67 16.91
CA HIS A 180 12.58 22.03 16.40
C HIS A 180 12.66 22.10 14.86
N LEU A 181 12.84 20.98 14.18
CA LEU A 181 13.06 20.95 12.74
C LEU A 181 11.87 21.44 11.91
N PRO A 182 10.60 21.07 12.19
CA PRO A 182 9.44 21.60 11.45
C PRO A 182 9.35 23.12 11.46
N TYR A 183 9.55 23.72 12.63
CA TYR A 183 9.53 25.17 12.80
C TYR A 183 10.62 25.84 11.97
N ILE A 184 11.84 25.29 12.01
CA ILE A 184 12.96 25.78 11.18
C ILE A 184 12.61 25.65 9.69
N ILE A 185 12.06 24.51 9.26
CA ILE A 185 11.70 24.27 7.87
C ILE A 185 10.65 25.28 7.40
N ARG A 186 9.52 25.42 8.11
CA ARG A 186 8.45 26.36 7.72
C ARG A 186 8.89 27.82 7.72
N THR A 187 9.74 28.22 8.66
CA THR A 187 10.17 29.62 8.76
C THR A 187 11.17 30.00 7.67
N PHE A 188 12.10 29.10 7.34
CA PHE A 188 13.23 29.46 6.47
C PHE A 188 13.16 28.88 5.05
N PHE A 189 12.31 27.88 4.79
CA PHE A 189 12.24 27.19 3.50
C PHE A 189 10.88 27.40 2.85
N LYS A 190 10.84 28.25 1.81
CA LYS A 190 9.66 28.41 0.96
C LYS A 190 9.56 27.29 -0.08
N PRO A 191 8.35 26.90 -0.50
CA PRO A 191 8.15 25.94 -1.59
C PRO A 191 8.49 26.60 -2.94
N THR A 192 9.78 26.65 -3.25
CA THR A 192 10.29 27.07 -4.55
C THR A 192 10.35 25.90 -5.52
N ARG A 193 10.34 26.14 -6.83
CA ARG A 193 10.54 25.08 -7.83
C ARG A 193 11.75 24.19 -7.53
N LEU A 194 12.88 24.79 -7.17
CA LEU A 194 14.09 24.04 -6.80
C LEU A 194 13.86 23.12 -5.59
N SER A 195 13.20 23.60 -4.53
CA SER A 195 12.94 22.74 -3.37
C SER A 195 11.96 21.61 -3.69
N LEU A 196 10.98 21.84 -4.56
CA LEU A 196 10.06 20.80 -5.04
C LEU A 196 10.79 19.75 -5.90
N GLU A 197 11.62 20.18 -6.84
CA GLU A 197 12.41 19.29 -7.71
C GLU A 197 13.44 18.48 -6.90
N LEU A 198 14.09 19.08 -5.89
CA LEU A 198 14.99 18.35 -5.00
C LEU A 198 14.25 17.32 -4.13
N ASN A 199 13.06 17.65 -3.60
CA ASN A 199 12.24 16.67 -2.88
C ASN A 199 11.86 15.50 -3.79
N ALA A 200 11.43 15.76 -5.02
CA ALA A 200 11.14 14.72 -5.99
C ALA A 200 12.40 13.88 -6.31
N LEU A 201 13.53 14.53 -6.55
CA LEU A 201 14.80 13.90 -6.90
C LEU A 201 15.31 12.92 -5.83
N PHE A 202 15.23 13.30 -4.55
CA PHE A 202 15.75 12.45 -3.47
C PHE A 202 14.76 11.39 -2.99
N THR A 203 13.46 11.57 -3.24
CA THR A 203 12.41 10.67 -2.75
C THR A 203 12.62 9.21 -3.15
N PRO A 204 12.91 8.86 -4.42
CA PRO A 204 13.18 7.47 -4.81
C PRO A 204 14.31 6.82 -4.01
N SER A 205 15.42 7.54 -3.81
CA SER A 205 16.58 7.03 -3.07
C SER A 205 16.29 6.82 -1.59
N ILE A 206 15.51 7.72 -0.97
CA ILE A 206 15.23 7.68 0.48
C ILE A 206 14.10 6.70 0.82
N PHE A 207 13.08 6.61 -0.03
CA PHE A 207 11.81 5.94 0.30
C PHE A 207 11.51 4.68 -0.52
N SER A 208 12.35 4.28 -1.48
CA SER A 208 12.12 3.05 -2.25
C SER A 208 12.01 1.79 -1.40
N TRP A 209 12.69 1.71 -0.26
CA TRP A 209 12.50 0.60 0.69
C TRP A 209 11.06 0.52 1.23
N LEU A 210 10.42 1.68 1.40
CA LEU A 210 9.07 1.82 1.97
C LEU A 210 8.00 1.57 0.92
N VAL A 211 8.11 2.23 -0.23
CA VAL A 211 7.04 2.26 -1.25
C VAL A 211 7.35 1.43 -2.48
N GLY A 212 8.56 0.90 -2.64
CA GLY A 212 9.00 0.17 -3.84
C GLY A 212 9.68 1.06 -4.87
N PRO A 213 10.06 0.49 -6.03
CA PRO A 213 10.71 1.23 -7.12
C PRO A 213 9.93 2.46 -7.57
N ALA A 214 10.63 3.59 -7.65
CA ALA A 214 10.05 4.86 -8.04
C ALA A 214 11.02 5.66 -8.92
N GLU A 215 10.47 6.54 -9.76
CA GLU A 215 11.23 7.40 -10.66
C GLU A 215 10.66 8.82 -10.68
N VAL A 216 11.51 9.80 -10.99
CA VAL A 216 11.09 11.19 -11.13
C VAL A 216 10.44 11.37 -12.49
N VAL A 217 9.27 11.98 -12.52
CA VAL A 217 8.49 12.26 -13.74
C VAL A 217 8.22 13.76 -13.85
N GLU A 218 8.05 14.21 -15.09
CA GLU A 218 7.59 15.57 -15.37
C GLU A 218 6.07 15.64 -15.19
N VAL A 219 5.61 16.66 -14.47
CA VAL A 219 4.21 16.92 -14.18
C VAL A 219 3.92 18.40 -14.38
N GLU A 220 2.66 18.71 -14.65
CA GLU A 220 2.20 20.10 -14.77
C GLU A 220 1.55 20.54 -13.45
N VAL A 221 2.10 21.59 -12.83
CA VAL A 221 1.56 22.18 -11.60
C VAL A 221 1.32 23.66 -11.89
N ASN A 222 0.07 24.11 -11.73
CA ASN A 222 -0.35 25.50 -12.00
C ASN A 222 0.06 25.99 -13.41
N GLY A 223 -0.08 25.14 -14.44
CA GLY A 223 0.27 25.48 -15.82
C GLY A 223 1.77 25.42 -16.15
N VAL A 224 2.62 25.00 -15.21
CA VAL A 224 4.08 24.92 -15.41
C VAL A 224 4.55 23.47 -15.36
N LYS A 225 5.22 23.03 -16.42
CA LYS A 225 5.90 21.73 -16.47
C LYS A 225 7.20 21.74 -15.67
N GLN A 226 7.34 20.78 -14.77
CA GLN A 226 8.49 20.65 -13.88
C GLN A 226 8.68 19.21 -13.38
N LYS A 227 9.91 18.88 -12.99
CA LYS A 227 10.27 17.52 -12.49
C LYS A 227 9.99 17.38 -11.00
N THR A 228 8.74 17.64 -10.61
CA THR A 228 8.29 17.59 -9.22
C THR A 228 7.38 16.38 -8.94
N GLY A 229 7.17 15.52 -9.94
CA GLY A 229 6.44 14.28 -9.80
C GLY A 229 7.36 13.10 -9.48
N VAL A 230 6.88 12.16 -8.67
CA VAL A 230 7.51 10.86 -8.43
C VAL A 230 6.49 9.78 -8.70
N LYS A 231 6.78 8.90 -9.66
CA LYS A 231 5.96 7.74 -9.98
C LYS A 231 6.51 6.51 -9.30
N ILE A 232 5.77 5.97 -8.35
CA ILE A 232 6.00 4.65 -7.75
C ILE A 232 5.38 3.63 -8.69
N LYS A 233 6.21 2.74 -9.26
CA LYS A 233 5.78 1.75 -10.26
C LYS A 233 4.75 0.78 -9.71
N LYS A 234 4.99 0.27 -8.49
CA LYS A 234 4.05 -0.52 -7.71
C LYS A 234 4.30 -0.28 -6.23
N CYS A 235 3.29 0.20 -5.53
CA CYS A 235 3.37 0.57 -4.13
C CYS A 235 3.46 -0.69 -3.26
N ARG A 236 4.66 -0.96 -2.74
CA ARG A 236 4.95 -2.07 -1.83
C ARG A 236 4.01 -2.07 -0.61
N TYR A 237 3.68 -0.90 -0.09
CA TYR A 237 2.78 -0.78 1.07
C TYR A 237 1.33 -1.15 0.73
N LEU A 238 0.83 -0.68 -0.42
CA LEU A 238 -0.51 -1.03 -0.90
C LEU A 238 -0.61 -2.52 -1.23
N GLU A 239 0.39 -3.06 -1.91
CA GLU A 239 0.51 -4.49 -2.27
C GLU A 239 0.54 -5.39 -1.01
N ALA A 240 1.33 -5.03 -0.01
CA ALA A 240 1.46 -5.84 1.22
C ALA A 240 0.25 -5.71 2.14
N SER A 241 -0.33 -4.50 2.26
CA SER A 241 -1.50 -4.27 3.10
C SER A 241 -2.79 -4.80 2.48
N GLY A 242 -2.91 -4.78 1.15
CA GLY A 242 -4.11 -5.18 0.43
C GLY A 242 -5.36 -4.41 0.87
N CYS A 243 -5.21 -3.15 1.32
CA CYS A 243 -6.27 -2.41 1.97
C CYS A 243 -6.30 -0.94 1.52
N VAL A 244 -7.37 -0.57 0.81
CA VAL A 244 -7.65 0.81 0.38
C VAL A 244 -7.71 1.77 1.57
N GLY A 245 -8.37 1.39 2.66
CA GLY A 245 -8.43 2.19 3.89
C GLY A 245 -7.05 2.48 4.50
N MET A 246 -6.12 1.51 4.46
CA MET A 246 -4.74 1.73 4.90
C MET A 246 -3.99 2.67 3.96
N CYS A 247 -4.18 2.52 2.65
CA CYS A 247 -3.58 3.41 1.67
C CYS A 247 -3.97 4.86 1.94
N VAL A 248 -5.25 5.14 2.14
CA VAL A 248 -5.76 6.50 2.30
C VAL A 248 -5.48 7.05 3.69
N ASN A 249 -5.92 6.36 4.76
CA ASN A 249 -5.89 6.90 6.12
C ASN A 249 -4.56 6.71 6.84
N VAL A 250 -3.72 5.77 6.39
CA VAL A 250 -2.42 5.49 7.04
C VAL A 250 -1.24 6.03 6.23
N CYS A 251 -1.33 6.04 4.90
CA CYS A 251 -0.25 6.54 4.04
C CYS A 251 -0.57 7.93 3.47
N LYS A 252 -1.52 8.02 2.54
CA LYS A 252 -1.80 9.24 1.75
C LYS A 252 -2.09 10.46 2.62
N VAL A 253 -3.19 10.45 3.37
CA VAL A 253 -3.65 11.66 4.08
C VAL A 253 -2.62 12.14 5.09
N PRO A 254 -2.06 11.29 5.97
CA PRO A 254 -1.05 11.74 6.93
C PRO A 254 0.23 12.26 6.27
N THR A 255 0.67 11.65 5.17
CA THR A 255 1.86 12.12 4.45
C THR A 255 1.61 13.47 3.76
N GLN A 256 0.47 13.65 3.08
CA GLN A 256 0.11 14.95 2.49
C GLN A 256 0.02 16.05 3.55
N ASP A 257 -0.61 15.74 4.69
CA ASP A 257 -0.73 16.65 5.82
C ASP A 257 0.64 16.99 6.40
N PHE A 258 1.51 16.00 6.60
CA PHE A 258 2.85 16.21 7.13
C PHE A 258 3.67 17.15 6.25
N PHE A 259 3.74 16.90 4.94
CA PHE A 259 4.48 17.77 4.02
C PHE A 259 3.87 19.18 3.96
N THR A 260 2.54 19.27 3.84
CA THR A 260 1.85 20.56 3.66
C THR A 260 1.84 21.40 4.94
N LYS A 261 1.51 20.78 6.08
CA LYS A 261 1.32 21.45 7.37
C LYS A 261 2.58 21.53 8.21
N GLU A 262 3.47 20.53 8.18
CA GLU A 262 4.69 20.56 8.99
C GLU A 262 5.89 21.13 8.24
N PHE A 263 5.99 20.87 6.93
CA PHE A 263 7.11 21.37 6.11
C PHE A 263 6.76 22.55 5.21
N GLY A 264 5.49 22.95 5.13
CA GLY A 264 5.06 24.06 4.27
C GLY A 264 5.23 23.77 2.77
N LEU A 265 5.26 22.49 2.40
CA LEU A 265 5.52 22.03 1.05
C LEU A 265 4.29 21.23 0.58
N PRO A 266 3.44 21.79 -0.30
CA PRO A 266 2.28 21.08 -0.81
C PRO A 266 2.68 19.76 -1.48
N LEU A 267 1.97 18.69 -1.17
CA LEU A 267 2.18 17.38 -1.76
C LEU A 267 0.82 16.73 -1.98
N THR A 268 0.55 16.31 -3.21
CA THR A 268 -0.61 15.45 -3.53
C THR A 268 -0.13 14.04 -3.84
N MET A 269 -0.83 13.03 -3.35
CA MET A 269 -0.55 11.62 -3.64
C MET A 269 -1.74 10.99 -4.36
N ASN A 270 -1.51 10.40 -5.52
CA ASN A 270 -2.52 9.79 -6.38
C ASN A 270 -2.27 8.28 -6.49
N PRO A 271 -2.81 7.46 -5.56
CA PRO A 271 -2.74 6.01 -5.69
C PRO A 271 -3.63 5.54 -6.85
N ASN A 272 -3.11 4.60 -7.65
CA ASN A 272 -3.89 3.83 -8.60
C ASN A 272 -4.12 2.43 -8.02
N PHE A 273 -5.38 2.07 -7.81
CA PHE A 273 -5.74 0.81 -7.18
C PHE A 273 -5.81 -0.35 -8.17
N ASP A 274 -5.86 -0.08 -9.48
CA ASP A 274 -5.91 -1.11 -10.51
C ASP A 274 -4.55 -1.78 -10.72
N ASP A 275 -3.48 -1.00 -10.75
CA ASP A 275 -2.10 -1.47 -10.93
C ASP A 275 -1.26 -1.41 -9.64
N MET A 276 -1.85 -0.92 -8.54
CA MET A 276 -1.20 -0.65 -7.26
C MET A 276 -0.06 0.39 -7.32
N SER A 277 0.06 1.18 -8.39
CA SER A 277 1.02 2.28 -8.50
C SER A 277 0.59 3.49 -7.65
N CYS A 278 1.48 4.47 -7.48
CA CYS A 278 1.13 5.72 -6.81
C CYS A 278 1.98 6.86 -7.38
N GLU A 279 1.38 8.02 -7.55
CA GLU A 279 2.10 9.24 -7.93
C GLU A 279 2.17 10.20 -6.75
N MET A 280 3.31 10.84 -6.55
CA MET A 280 3.52 11.90 -5.58
C MET A 280 3.87 13.18 -6.34
N VAL A 281 3.06 14.22 -6.20
CA VAL A 281 3.23 15.50 -6.91
C VAL A 281 3.58 16.58 -5.90
N PHE A 282 4.87 16.94 -5.83
CA PHE A 282 5.35 18.03 -5.01
C PHE A 282 4.97 19.37 -5.65
N GLY A 283 4.40 20.27 -4.85
CA GLY A 283 3.90 21.58 -5.25
C GLY A 283 2.40 21.62 -5.53
N GLN A 284 1.74 20.46 -5.65
CA GLN A 284 0.30 20.38 -5.83
C GLN A 284 -0.40 20.29 -4.47
N VAL A 285 -1.39 21.18 -4.26
CA VAL A 285 -2.21 21.19 -3.06
C VAL A 285 -3.15 19.97 -3.09
N PRO A 286 -3.24 19.18 -2.00
CA PRO A 286 -4.20 18.08 -1.90
C PRO A 286 -5.62 18.55 -2.23
N PRO A 287 -6.37 17.81 -3.04
CA PRO A 287 -7.78 18.11 -3.28
C PRO A 287 -8.60 17.95 -1.99
N PRO A 288 -9.77 18.61 -1.90
CA PRO A 288 -10.79 18.28 -0.90
C PRO A 288 -11.17 16.78 -0.95
N ILE A 289 -11.63 16.23 0.18
CA ILE A 289 -11.96 14.80 0.30
C ILE A 289 -13.04 14.37 -0.69
N GLU A 290 -13.99 15.27 -0.96
CA GLU A 290 -15.14 15.05 -1.84
C GLU A 290 -14.73 14.90 -3.31
N GLU A 291 -13.67 15.62 -3.70
CA GLU A 291 -13.11 15.62 -5.06
C GLU A 291 -12.02 14.57 -5.25
N ASP A 292 -11.50 14.02 -4.15
CA ASP A 292 -10.41 13.06 -4.17
C ASP A 292 -10.90 11.65 -4.54
N LYS A 293 -10.54 11.23 -5.76
CA LYS A 293 -10.87 9.90 -6.32
C LYS A 293 -10.45 8.74 -5.43
N ALA A 294 -9.42 8.90 -4.58
CA ALA A 294 -8.99 7.84 -3.67
C ALA A 294 -10.04 7.54 -2.58
N PHE A 295 -10.89 8.51 -2.24
CA PHE A 295 -11.98 8.33 -1.27
C PHE A 295 -13.20 7.62 -1.86
N GLN A 296 -13.31 7.51 -3.19
CA GLN A 296 -14.43 6.85 -3.85
C GLN A 296 -14.19 5.36 -4.13
N GLN A 297 -13.08 4.81 -3.64
CA GLN A 297 -12.61 3.49 -4.04
C GLN A 297 -13.27 2.36 -3.25
N PRO A 298 -13.75 1.30 -3.91
CA PRO A 298 -14.24 0.10 -3.24
C PRO A 298 -13.09 -0.68 -2.60
N CYS A 299 -13.41 -1.62 -1.72
CA CYS A 299 -12.42 -2.57 -1.23
C CYS A 299 -11.93 -3.50 -2.35
N PHE A 300 -10.70 -4.01 -2.25
CA PHE A 300 -10.23 -5.09 -3.12
C PHE A 300 -11.06 -6.36 -2.89
N ALA A 301 -11.86 -6.75 -3.89
CA ALA A 301 -12.81 -7.87 -3.81
C ALA A 301 -12.17 -9.18 -3.33
N THR A 302 -10.96 -9.49 -3.79
CA THR A 302 -10.28 -10.76 -3.50
C THR A 302 -9.34 -10.70 -2.29
N LEU A 303 -9.01 -9.51 -1.78
CA LEU A 303 -8.01 -9.32 -0.71
C LEU A 303 -8.62 -8.85 0.61
N CYS A 304 -9.79 -8.21 0.57
CA CYS A 304 -10.40 -7.59 1.74
C CYS A 304 -11.64 -8.37 2.17
N SER A 305 -11.67 -8.84 3.43
CA SER A 305 -12.84 -9.50 4.00
C SER A 305 -14.05 -8.58 4.19
N MET A 306 -13.86 -7.27 4.09
CA MET A 306 -14.94 -6.26 4.12
C MET A 306 -15.40 -5.88 2.72
N ALA A 307 -14.82 -6.45 1.67
CA ALA A 307 -15.39 -6.32 0.34
C ALA A 307 -16.74 -7.03 0.36
N ALA A 308 -17.78 -6.26 0.11
CA ALA A 308 -19.09 -6.78 -0.19
C ALA A 308 -19.33 -6.52 -1.68
N ASP A 309 -19.94 -7.48 -2.35
CA ASP A 309 -20.52 -7.24 -3.66
C ASP A 309 -21.47 -6.03 -3.54
N GLU A 310 -21.44 -5.13 -4.52
CA GLU A 310 -22.31 -3.95 -4.64
C GLU A 310 -21.98 -2.69 -3.81
N LYS A 311 -21.02 -2.70 -2.88
CA LYS A 311 -20.64 -1.44 -2.19
C LYS A 311 -19.67 -0.61 -3.04
N PRO A 312 -20.05 0.61 -3.47
CA PRO A 312 -19.21 1.42 -4.35
C PRO A 312 -17.96 1.96 -3.63
N LYS A 313 -17.99 2.05 -2.29
CA LYS A 313 -16.95 2.68 -1.48
C LYS A 313 -16.51 1.80 -0.32
N CYS A 314 -15.20 1.80 -0.04
CA CYS A 314 -14.61 1.10 1.08
C CYS A 314 -15.20 1.62 2.41
N PRO A 315 -15.70 0.75 3.32
CA PRO A 315 -16.28 1.19 4.59
C PRO A 315 -15.32 1.95 5.51
N LYS A 316 -14.01 1.84 5.26
CA LYS A 316 -12.96 2.56 6.01
C LYS A 316 -12.72 3.99 5.51
N LEU A 317 -13.36 4.37 4.40
CA LEU A 317 -13.29 5.71 3.80
C LEU A 317 -14.56 6.53 3.99
N LEU A 318 -15.57 5.97 4.67
CA LEU A 318 -16.84 6.64 4.90
C LEU A 318 -16.64 7.88 5.77
N THR A 319 -17.23 8.98 5.32
CA THR A 319 -17.34 10.21 6.11
C THR A 319 -18.43 10.06 7.17
N ALA A 320 -18.53 11.04 8.08
CA ALA A 320 -19.62 11.09 9.04
C ALA A 320 -21.01 11.14 8.35
N GLU A 321 -21.08 11.80 7.19
CA GLU A 321 -22.30 11.93 6.38
C GLU A 321 -22.68 10.59 5.73
N ASP A 322 -21.71 9.88 5.16
CA ASP A 322 -21.90 8.54 4.59
C ASP A 322 -22.45 7.56 5.65
N GLY A 323 -21.93 7.65 6.88
CA GLY A 323 -22.36 6.83 8.00
C GLY A 323 -23.81 7.09 8.45
N LEU A 324 -24.33 8.30 8.20
CA LEU A 324 -25.71 8.67 8.52
C LEU A 324 -26.69 8.13 7.46
N GLN A 325 -26.27 8.12 6.18
CA GLN A 325 -27.08 7.60 5.08
C GLN A 325 -27.22 6.07 5.13
N LEU A 326 -26.16 5.35 5.53
CA LEU A 326 -26.19 3.88 5.68
C LEU A 326 -27.01 3.36 6.87
N ARG A 327 -27.46 4.25 7.77
CA ARG A 327 -28.29 3.91 8.93
C ARG A 327 -29.79 4.13 8.71
N LYS A 328 -30.17 4.72 7.57
CA LYS A 328 -31.56 4.90 7.12
C LYS A 328 -31.94 3.75 6.21
#